data_AF-A0A350ZZB1-F1
#
_entry.id   AF-A0A350ZZB1-F1
#
_cell.length_a   1.000
_cell.length_b   1.000
_cell.length_c   1.000
_cell.angle_alpha   90.00
_cell.angle_beta   90.00
_cell.angle_gamma   90.00
#
_symmetry.space_group_name_H-M   'P 1'
#
loop_
_entity.id
_entity.type
_entity.pdbx_description
1 polymer ?
#
loop_
_entity_poly.entity_id
_entity_poly.type
_entity_poly.pdbx_seq_one_letter_code
_entity_poly.pdbx_strand_id
1 'polypeptide(L)'
;TRSAREAAKGKQSGRTQEIQRLIGRSLRAVVDLTALGERQVVIDCDVLQADGGTRTAAITGACVAVHDALVGLVAAGKLVRNPMRELVAAVSVGIHQGVPVLDLDYAEDSDCDTDMNVVMTEG
;
A
#
# COMPACT_ATOMS: atom_id res chain seq x y z
N THR A 1 9.82 14.87 15.04
CA THR A 1 8.51 15.25 15.60
C THR A 1 7.43 14.65 14.70
N ARG A 2 6.47 13.87 15.22
CA ARG A 2 5.41 13.24 14.40
C ARG A 2 4.48 14.32 13.86
N SER A 3 4.35 14.45 12.55
CA SER A 3 3.38 15.39 11.94
C SER A 3 1.95 15.02 12.34
N ALA A 4 1.15 16.02 12.68
CA ALA A 4 -0.24 15.81 13.09
C ALA A 4 -1.09 15.30 11.91
N ARG A 5 -1.91 14.28 12.16
CA ARG A 5 -2.79 13.64 11.16
C ARG A 5 -3.72 14.66 10.49
N GLU A 6 -3.84 14.60 9.17
CA GLU A 6 -4.78 15.45 8.42
C GLU A 6 -6.24 15.25 8.86
N ALA A 7 -6.61 14.02 9.21
CA ALA A 7 -7.95 13.72 9.73
C ALA A 7 -8.30 14.50 11.01
N ALA A 8 -7.30 14.81 11.84
CA ALA A 8 -7.49 15.62 13.05
C ALA A 8 -7.74 17.12 12.73
N LYS A 9 -7.43 17.56 11.50
CA LYS A 9 -7.67 18.94 11.02
C LYS A 9 -9.00 19.10 10.27
N GLY A 10 -9.84 18.06 10.23
CA GLY A 10 -11.24 18.15 9.81
C GLY A 10 -11.55 17.84 8.35
N LYS A 11 -10.56 17.75 7.45
CA LYS A 11 -10.75 17.29 6.06
C LYS A 11 -9.50 16.55 5.56
N GLN A 12 -9.65 15.30 5.11
CA GLN A 12 -8.61 14.58 4.39
C GLN A 12 -8.52 15.09 2.96
N SER A 13 -7.31 15.30 2.44
CA SER A 13 -7.11 15.67 1.04
C SER A 13 -7.59 14.58 0.07
N GLY A 14 -7.90 14.97 -1.17
CA GLY A 14 -8.29 14.02 -2.22
C GLY A 14 -7.21 12.95 -2.47
N ARG A 15 -5.94 13.36 -2.43
CA ARG A 15 -4.76 12.46 -2.52
C ARG A 15 -4.76 11.42 -1.39
N THR A 16 -4.98 11.84 -0.15
CA THR A 16 -5.04 10.91 1.00
C THR A 16 -6.15 9.87 0.82
N GLN A 17 -7.34 10.29 0.38
CA GLN A 17 -8.47 9.38 0.16
C GLN A 17 -8.25 8.45 -1.05
N GLU A 18 -7.58 8.91 -2.09
CA GLU A 18 -7.19 8.09 -3.25
C GLU A 18 -6.24 6.96 -2.82
N ILE A 19 -5.16 7.30 -2.11
CA ILE A 19 -4.15 6.35 -1.66
C ILE A 19 -4.75 5.32 -0.70
N GLN A 20 -5.55 5.75 0.28
CA GLN A 20 -6.24 4.84 1.20
C GLN A 20 -7.12 3.83 0.46
N ARG A 21 -7.90 4.31 -0.53
CA ARG A 21 -8.74 3.43 -1.34
C ARG A 21 -7.90 2.49 -2.21
N LEU A 22 -6.78 2.95 -2.75
CA LEU A 22 -5.87 2.13 -3.55
C LEU A 22 -5.26 1.01 -2.71
N ILE A 23 -4.64 1.31 -1.57
CA ILE A 23 -4.07 0.31 -0.63
C ILE A 23 -5.12 -0.74 -0.27
N GLY A 24 -6.33 -0.29 0.12
CA GLY A 24 -7.41 -1.20 0.46
C GLY A 24 -7.86 -2.08 -0.70
N ARG A 25 -7.92 -1.55 -1.93
CA ARG A 25 -8.27 -2.35 -3.13
C ARG A 25 -7.20 -3.39 -3.45
N SER A 26 -5.93 -3.00 -3.41
CA SER A 26 -4.80 -3.90 -3.70
C SER A 26 -4.78 -5.10 -2.76
N LEU A 27 -4.95 -4.87 -1.46
CA LEU A 27 -4.91 -5.94 -0.47
C LEU A 27 -6.16 -6.83 -0.50
N ARG A 28 -7.35 -6.26 -0.77
CA ARG A 28 -8.57 -7.06 -0.94
C ARG A 28 -8.52 -7.96 -2.18
N ALA A 29 -7.74 -7.62 -3.20
CA ALA A 29 -7.59 -8.46 -4.38
C ALA A 29 -6.89 -9.80 -4.05
N VAL A 30 -5.99 -9.81 -3.06
CA VAL A 30 -5.15 -10.96 -2.72
C VAL A 30 -5.53 -11.65 -1.40
N VAL A 31 -6.61 -11.21 -0.74
CA VAL A 31 -7.10 -11.81 0.51
C VAL A 31 -8.48 -12.41 0.31
N ASP A 32 -8.64 -13.68 0.70
CA ASP A 32 -9.94 -14.33 0.76
C ASP A 32 -10.77 -13.79 1.95
N LEU A 33 -11.65 -12.84 1.65
CA LEU A 33 -12.50 -12.21 2.66
C LEU A 33 -13.52 -13.18 3.28
N THR A 34 -13.87 -14.26 2.58
CA THR A 34 -14.74 -15.31 3.15
C THR A 34 -13.97 -16.14 4.17
N ALA A 35 -12.73 -16.52 3.87
CA ALA A 35 -11.88 -17.26 4.81
C ALA A 35 -11.41 -16.39 5.99
N LEU A 36 -11.33 -15.07 5.83
CA LEU A 36 -11.08 -14.12 6.92
C LEU A 36 -12.23 -14.10 7.95
N GLY A 37 -13.46 -14.37 7.50
CA GLY A 37 -14.69 -14.31 8.29
C GLY A 37 -15.07 -12.88 8.69
N GLU A 38 -15.94 -12.75 9.70
CA GLU A 38 -16.44 -11.45 10.20
C GLU A 38 -15.39 -10.69 11.02
N ARG A 39 -14.31 -10.27 10.35
CA ARG A 39 -13.20 -9.53 10.93
C ARG A 39 -12.82 -8.37 10.02
N GLN A 40 -12.40 -7.28 10.63
CA GLN A 40 -11.85 -6.13 9.93
C GLN A 40 -10.35 -6.02 10.23
N VAL A 41 -9.53 -5.98 9.18
CA VAL A 41 -8.12 -5.62 9.28
C VAL A 41 -8.00 -4.14 8.96
N VAL A 42 -7.58 -3.35 9.96
CA VAL A 42 -7.34 -1.91 9.81
C VAL A 42 -5.86 -1.72 9.50
N ILE A 43 -5.58 -1.12 8.34
CA ILE A 43 -4.23 -0.86 7.86
C ILE A 43 -3.92 0.61 8.06
N ASP A 44 -2.78 0.90 8.67
CA ASP A 44 -2.31 2.26 8.93
C ASP A 44 -0.92 2.43 8.34
N CYS A 45 -0.80 3.31 7.35
CA CYS A 45 0.45 3.60 6.65
C CYS A 45 0.84 5.05 6.96
N ASP A 46 1.75 5.23 7.91
CA ASP A 46 2.30 6.53 8.27
C ASP A 46 3.65 6.75 7.56
N VAL A 47 3.69 7.67 6.60
CA VAL A 47 4.93 8.07 5.91
C VAL A 47 5.75 8.96 6.84
N LEU A 48 6.90 8.46 7.29
CA LEU A 48 7.80 9.19 8.19
C LEU A 48 8.73 10.15 7.44
N GLN A 49 9.17 9.73 6.25
CA GLN A 49 9.98 10.50 5.31
C GLN A 49 9.46 10.21 3.90
N ALA A 50 9.43 11.24 3.05
CA ALA A 50 8.95 11.15 1.69
C ALA A 50 10.05 11.61 0.72
N ASP A 51 10.36 10.78 -0.26
CA ASP A 51 11.34 11.06 -1.31
C ASP A 51 10.95 10.31 -2.62
N GLY A 52 9.72 10.52 -3.08
CA GLY A 52 9.14 9.71 -4.16
C GLY A 52 8.57 8.37 -3.67
N GLY A 53 7.81 7.67 -4.53
CA GLY A 53 7.35 6.29 -4.30
C GLY A 53 6.50 5.99 -3.05
N THR A 54 6.11 6.97 -2.23
CA THR A 54 5.53 6.68 -0.90
C THR A 54 4.23 5.88 -0.92
N ARG A 55 3.43 6.01 -1.99
CA ARG A 55 2.17 5.25 -2.14
C ARG A 55 2.40 3.79 -2.52
N THR A 56 3.40 3.51 -3.37
CA THR A 56 3.76 2.17 -3.82
C THR A 56 4.49 1.43 -2.70
N ALA A 57 5.40 2.11 -2.01
CA ALA A 57 6.02 1.62 -0.78
C ALA A 57 4.98 1.26 0.30
N ALA A 58 3.93 2.07 0.47
CA ALA A 58 2.86 1.79 1.42
C ALA A 58 2.08 0.51 1.07
N ILE A 59 1.81 0.23 -0.21
CA ILE A 59 1.15 -1.02 -0.63
C ILE A 59 2.04 -2.22 -0.32
N THR A 60 3.30 -2.17 -0.73
CA THR A 60 4.27 -3.26 -0.51
C THR A 60 4.47 -3.53 0.98
N GLY A 61 4.65 -2.49 1.80
CA GLY A 61 4.77 -2.63 3.25
C GLY A 61 3.49 -3.12 3.92
N ALA A 62 2.32 -2.66 3.47
CA ALA A 62 1.04 -3.12 4.00
C ALA A 62 0.78 -4.60 3.67
N CYS A 63 1.24 -5.11 2.52
CA CYS A 63 1.17 -6.53 2.19
C CYS A 63 1.88 -7.38 3.24
N VAL A 64 3.12 -7.02 3.59
CA VAL A 64 3.89 -7.71 4.64
C VAL A 64 3.19 -7.62 5.99
N ALA A 65 2.75 -6.43 6.40
CA ALA A 65 2.07 -6.24 7.68
C ALA A 65 0.76 -7.05 7.80
N VAL A 66 -0.02 -7.12 6.72
CA VAL A 66 -1.25 -7.94 6.68
C VAL A 66 -0.90 -9.42 6.74
N HIS A 67 0.09 -9.88 5.98
CA HIS A 67 0.56 -11.26 6.04
C HIS A 67 0.92 -11.67 7.47
N ASP A 68 1.74 -10.87 8.16
CA ASP A 68 2.19 -11.15 9.53
C ASP A 68 1.02 -11.14 10.52
N ALA A 69 0.08 -10.21 10.38
CA ALA A 69 -1.13 -10.17 11.20
C ALA A 69 -1.99 -11.45 11.02
N LEU A 70 -2.16 -11.91 9.77
CA LEU A 70 -2.92 -13.12 9.47
C LEU A 70 -2.22 -14.38 9.98
N VAL A 71 -0.90 -14.48 9.82
CA VAL A 71 -0.10 -15.58 10.40
C VAL A 71 -0.22 -15.58 11.92
N GLY A 72 -0.14 -14.42 12.57
CA GLY A 72 -0.32 -14.30 14.02
C GLY A 72 -1.71 -14.76 14.48
N LEU A 73 -2.77 -14.48 13.71
CA LEU A 73 -4.12 -14.96 14.00
C LEU A 73 -4.25 -16.48 13.85
N VAL A 74 -3.57 -17.08 12.88
CA VAL A 74 -3.53 -18.55 12.71
C VAL A 74 -2.79 -19.19 13.88
N ALA A 75 -1.61 -18.67 14.24
CA ALA A 75 -0.82 -19.16 15.37
C ALA A 75 -1.59 -19.07 16.70
N ALA A 76 -2.43 -18.04 16.86
CA ALA A 76 -3.31 -17.86 18.01
C ALA A 76 -4.59 -18.72 17.95
N GLY A 77 -4.78 -19.57 16.94
CA GLY A 77 -5.99 -20.39 16.76
C GLY A 77 -7.26 -19.59 16.43
N LYS A 78 -7.14 -18.30 16.08
CA LYS A 78 -8.27 -17.42 15.75
C LYS A 78 -8.71 -17.55 14.29
N LEU A 79 -7.82 -18.05 13.43
CA LEU A 79 -8.10 -18.41 12.05
C LEU A 79 -7.66 -19.86 11.82
N VAL A 80 -8.43 -20.60 11.01
CA VAL A 80 -8.12 -22.00 10.67
C VAL A 80 -6.91 -22.09 9.73
N ARG A 81 -6.76 -21.10 8.84
CA ARG A 81 -5.65 -20.98 7.87
C ARG A 81 -5.42 -19.52 7.51
N ASN A 82 -4.27 -19.23 6.91
CA ASN A 82 -4.00 -17.89 6.38
C ASN A 82 -4.90 -17.64 5.14
N PRO A 83 -5.74 -16.58 5.13
CA PRO A 83 -6.63 -16.27 4.01
C PRO A 83 -5.93 -15.53 2.86
N MET A 84 -4.67 -15.14 3.00
CA MET A 84 -3.91 -14.50 1.92
C MET A 84 -3.60 -15.51 0.81
N ARG A 85 -3.95 -15.18 -0.43
CA ARG A 85 -3.84 -16.05 -1.61
C ARG A 85 -2.50 -15.93 -2.30
N GLU A 86 -1.99 -14.72 -2.39
CA GLU A 86 -0.76 -14.34 -3.08
C GLU A 86 -0.21 -13.05 -2.49
N LEU A 87 1.06 -12.76 -2.75
CA LEU A 87 1.67 -11.48 -2.39
C LEU A 87 1.33 -10.41 -3.44
N VAL A 88 1.25 -9.16 -2.98
CA VAL A 88 1.08 -7.98 -3.84
C VAL A 88 2.18 -6.97 -3.55
N ALA A 89 2.77 -6.42 -4.61
CA ALA A 89 3.74 -5.35 -4.53
C ALA A 89 3.36 -4.23 -5.49
N ALA A 90 3.91 -3.05 -5.24
CA ALA A 90 3.72 -1.90 -6.12
C ALA A 90 5.01 -1.12 -6.31
N VAL A 91 5.16 -0.50 -7.48
CA VAL A 91 6.32 0.33 -7.84
C VAL A 91 5.89 1.48 -8.75
N SER A 92 6.54 2.63 -8.64
CA SER A 92 6.37 3.75 -9.56
C SER A 92 7.26 3.54 -10.79
N VAL A 93 6.78 3.95 -11.96
CA VAL A 93 7.53 3.97 -13.21
C VAL A 93 7.21 5.27 -13.94
N GLY A 94 8.14 5.75 -14.76
CA GLY A 94 7.88 6.92 -15.59
C GLY A 94 8.89 7.12 -16.70
N ILE A 95 8.70 8.20 -17.45
CA ILE A 95 9.67 8.70 -18.43
C ILE A 95 10.25 10.01 -17.86
N HIS A 96 11.54 10.02 -17.58
CA HIS A 96 12.27 11.22 -17.14
C HIS A 96 13.30 11.58 -18.20
N GLN A 97 13.20 12.79 -18.77
CA GLN A 97 14.07 13.28 -19.85
C GLN A 97 14.16 12.31 -21.04
N GLY A 98 13.02 11.74 -21.44
CA GLY A 98 12.95 10.75 -22.52
C GLY A 98 13.48 9.35 -22.17
N VAL A 99 13.90 9.10 -20.92
CA VAL A 99 14.42 7.80 -20.46
C VAL A 99 13.40 7.12 -19.54
N PRO A 100 13.07 5.83 -19.76
CA PRO A 100 12.27 5.08 -18.81
C PRO A 100 13.02 4.86 -17.49
N VAL A 101 12.38 5.21 -16.38
CA VAL A 101 12.91 5.08 -15.01
C VAL A 101 11.97 4.24 -14.16
N LEU A 102 12.55 3.42 -13.29
CA LEU A 102 11.88 2.59 -12.29
C LEU A 102 12.12 3.18 -10.91
N ASP A 103 11.09 3.17 -10.07
CA ASP A 103 11.12 3.63 -8.68
C ASP A 103 11.53 5.10 -8.53
N LEU A 104 10.75 5.97 -9.17
CA LEU A 104 10.98 7.42 -9.22
C LEU A 104 11.18 8.03 -7.82
N ASP A 105 12.31 8.71 -7.63
CA ASP A 105 12.53 9.57 -6.46
C ASP A 105 11.73 10.89 -6.57
N TYR A 106 11.83 11.79 -5.58
CA TYR A 106 11.04 13.02 -5.61
C TYR A 106 11.40 13.94 -6.79
N ALA A 107 12.67 14.06 -7.14
CA ALA A 107 13.11 14.94 -8.22
C ALA A 107 12.65 14.38 -9.56
N GLU A 108 12.81 13.08 -9.76
CA GLU A 108 12.36 12.37 -10.95
C GLU A 108 10.84 12.43 -11.12
N ASP A 109 10.07 12.19 -10.06
CA ASP A 109 8.59 12.26 -10.05
C ASP A 109 8.09 13.68 -10.36
N SER A 110 8.76 14.72 -9.82
CA SER A 110 8.35 16.11 -10.02
C SER A 110 8.56 16.65 -11.44
N ASP A 111 9.57 16.12 -12.14
CA ASP A 111 10.00 16.57 -13.48
C ASP A 111 9.78 15.48 -14.56
N CYS A 112 8.97 14.46 -14.29
CA CYS A 112 8.68 13.41 -15.27
C CYS A 112 7.68 13.88 -16.36
N ASP A 113 7.83 13.34 -17.57
CA ASP A 113 6.88 13.57 -18.66
C ASP A 113 5.58 12.79 -18.43
N THR A 114 5.69 11.62 -17.80
CA THR A 114 4.58 10.72 -17.48
C THR A 114 4.98 9.81 -16.34
N ASP A 115 4.12 9.70 -15.32
CA ASP A 115 4.23 8.76 -14.21
C ASP A 115 3.12 7.70 -14.25
N MET A 116 3.42 6.54 -13.68
CA MET A 116 2.45 5.48 -13.45
C MET A 116 2.83 4.69 -12.20
N ASN A 117 1.82 4.27 -11.45
CA ASN A 117 1.99 3.34 -10.33
C ASN A 117 1.46 1.97 -10.73
N VAL A 118 2.33 0.97 -10.73
CA VAL A 118 2.00 -0.40 -11.09
C VAL A 118 1.81 -1.21 -9.81
N VAL A 119 0.71 -1.94 -9.71
CA VAL A 119 0.42 -2.88 -8.62
C VAL A 119 0.25 -4.26 -9.25
N MET A 120 1.04 -5.23 -8.83
CA MET A 120 1.01 -6.58 -9.39
C MET A 120 1.12 -7.63 -8.29
N THR A 121 0.55 -8.80 -8.57
CA THR A 121 0.75 -9.97 -7.74
C THR A 121 1.99 -10.74 -8.20
N GLU A 122 2.39 -11.75 -7.45
CA GLU A 122 3.59 -12.55 -7.73
C GLU A 122 3.46 -13.52 -8.92
N GLY A 123 2.29 -13.59 -9.58
CA GLY A 123 1.95 -14.55 -10.64
C GLY A 123 1.48 -13.93 -11.95
#